data_AF-A0A960CZX6-F1
#
_entry.id   AF-A0A960CZX6-F1
#
_cell.length_a   1.000
_cell.length_b   1.000
_cell.length_c   1.000
_cell.angle_alpha   90.00
_cell.angle_beta   90.00
_cell.angle_gamma   90.00
#
_symmetry.space_group_name_H-M   'P 1'
#
loop_
_entity.id
_entity.type
_entity.pdbx_description
1 polymer ?
#
loop_
_entity_poly.entity_id
_entity_poly.type
_entity_poly.pdbx_seq_one_letter_code
_entity_poly.pdbx_strand_id
1 'polypeptide(L)'
;MAQKPVANALTLELEPVVADNLARYLETANEWYAHDFVPFDQGENFAFLGGKDWDASQVTLPSDVVDALEVLLVTKDNLAGYHRELVEHFILENKWGRWLGRWTAEENLHAIAIREYLVVTRNFDPAANEDVRVAHVMRGYRGDNFTQIETLVFMALYERAHAVYVRNLEAKVTEPILKGLLGRIAADEERHEEFFHNLVAHCMEHHRESTIAAI
;
A
#
# COMPACT_ATOMS: atom_id res chain seq x y z
N MET A 1 -27.77 -13.82 5.94
CA MET A 1 -26.36 -14.18 5.71
C MET A 1 -25.84 -13.30 4.58
N ALA A 2 -24.66 -12.71 4.72
CA ALA A 2 -24.06 -11.95 3.62
C ALA A 2 -23.84 -12.88 2.42
N GLN A 3 -24.30 -12.48 1.23
CA GLN A 3 -23.97 -13.21 0.00
C GLN A 3 -22.53 -12.92 -0.37
N LYS A 4 -21.76 -13.96 -0.68
CA LYS A 4 -20.42 -13.80 -1.22
C LYS A 4 -20.50 -13.23 -2.65
N PRO A 5 -19.58 -12.35 -3.06
CA PRO A 5 -19.41 -12.02 -4.47
C PRO A 5 -19.21 -13.30 -5.28
N VAL A 6 -19.85 -13.38 -6.45
CA VAL A 6 -19.73 -14.51 -7.36
C VAL A 6 -18.99 -14.04 -8.61
N ALA A 7 -18.07 -14.88 -9.11
CA ALA A 7 -17.28 -14.56 -10.29
C ALA A 7 -18.20 -14.28 -11.50
N ASN A 8 -18.10 -13.08 -12.05
CA ASN A 8 -18.77 -12.71 -13.28
C ASN A 8 -17.89 -13.03 -14.51
N ALA A 9 -18.37 -12.71 -15.71
CA ALA A 9 -17.67 -13.01 -16.96
C ALA A 9 -16.25 -12.46 -17.00
N LEU A 10 -16.04 -11.19 -16.64
CA LEU A 10 -14.72 -10.55 -16.66
C LEU A 10 -13.78 -11.15 -15.60
N THR A 11 -14.31 -11.48 -14.41
CA THR A 11 -13.51 -12.14 -13.35
C THR A 11 -12.96 -13.48 -13.82
N LEU A 12 -13.79 -14.28 -14.50
CA LEU A 12 -13.40 -15.58 -15.05
C LEU A 12 -12.45 -15.42 -16.24
N GLU A 13 -12.67 -14.42 -17.10
CA GLU A 13 -11.82 -14.11 -18.25
C GLU A 13 -10.39 -13.76 -17.82
N LEU A 14 -10.25 -12.97 -16.77
CA LEU A 14 -8.95 -12.50 -16.27
C LEU A 14 -8.22 -13.53 -15.39
N GLU A 15 -8.87 -14.61 -14.95
CA GLU A 15 -8.26 -15.58 -14.04
C GLU A 15 -6.95 -16.19 -14.57
N PRO A 16 -6.81 -16.57 -15.86
CA PRO A 16 -5.53 -17.01 -16.42
C PRO A 16 -4.44 -15.92 -16.37
N VAL A 17 -4.79 -14.67 -16.66
CA VAL A 17 -3.85 -13.53 -16.63
C VAL A 17 -3.36 -13.28 -15.21
N VAL A 18 -4.26 -13.36 -14.23
CA VAL A 18 -3.91 -13.30 -12.80
C VAL A 18 -3.03 -14.47 -12.40
N ALA A 19 -3.30 -15.69 -12.90
CA ALA A 19 -2.50 -16.87 -12.60
C ALA A 19 -1.05 -16.74 -13.07
N ASP A 20 -0.85 -16.27 -14.31
CA ASP A 20 0.46 -16.10 -14.93
C ASP A 20 1.24 -14.98 -14.23
N ASN A 21 0.58 -13.84 -13.97
CA ASN A 21 1.20 -12.74 -13.22
C ASN A 21 1.54 -13.14 -11.79
N LEU A 22 0.68 -13.89 -11.11
CA LEU A 22 0.97 -14.38 -9.77
C LEU A 22 2.18 -15.34 -9.76
N ALA A 23 2.32 -16.20 -10.78
CA ALA A 23 3.49 -17.07 -10.90
C ALA A 23 4.78 -16.25 -11.04
N ARG A 24 4.81 -15.31 -12.00
CA ARG A 24 5.93 -14.36 -12.19
C ARG A 24 6.25 -13.57 -10.92
N TYR A 25 5.20 -13.06 -10.26
CA TYR A 25 5.32 -12.28 -9.04
C TYR A 25 6.00 -13.07 -7.93
N LEU A 26 5.59 -14.33 -7.72
CA LEU A 26 6.16 -15.21 -6.69
C LEU A 26 7.58 -15.69 -7.03
N GLU A 27 7.91 -15.93 -8.30
CA GLU A 27 9.24 -16.36 -8.74
C GLU A 27 10.33 -15.30 -8.48
N THR A 28 9.93 -14.03 -8.50
CA THR A 28 10.80 -12.86 -8.32
C THR A 28 10.68 -12.22 -6.94
N ALA A 29 9.90 -12.84 -6.04
CA ALA A 29 9.66 -12.30 -4.71
C ALA A 29 10.95 -12.25 -3.89
N ASN A 30 11.24 -11.08 -3.33
CA ASN A 30 12.34 -10.84 -2.41
C ASN A 30 11.77 -10.39 -1.07
N GLU A 31 11.41 -11.36 -0.23
CA GLU A 31 10.75 -11.10 1.04
C GLU A 31 11.61 -10.23 1.96
N TRP A 32 10.94 -9.33 2.68
CA TRP A 32 11.50 -8.47 3.70
C TRP A 32 10.48 -8.32 4.82
N TYR A 33 10.94 -7.91 6.00
CA TYR A 33 10.07 -7.73 7.16
C TYR A 33 10.26 -6.34 7.74
N ALA A 34 9.18 -5.77 8.30
CA ALA A 34 9.20 -4.43 8.89
C ALA A 34 10.30 -4.30 9.96
N HIS A 35 10.42 -5.31 10.83
CA HIS A 35 11.41 -5.33 11.91
C HIS A 35 12.87 -5.34 11.45
N ASP A 36 13.15 -5.66 10.18
CA ASP A 36 14.51 -5.55 9.61
C ASP A 36 14.94 -4.09 9.40
N PHE A 37 13.98 -3.14 9.41
CA PHE A 37 14.17 -1.73 9.07
C PHE A 37 13.76 -0.77 10.20
N VAL A 38 13.57 -1.28 11.41
CA VAL A 38 13.22 -0.46 12.58
C VAL A 38 14.40 -0.47 13.56
N PRO A 39 15.00 0.70 13.87
CA PRO A 39 16.15 0.77 14.78
C PRO A 39 15.70 0.70 16.25
N PHE A 40 15.26 -0.48 16.69
CA PHE A 40 14.67 -0.68 18.03
C PHE A 40 15.55 -0.21 19.19
N ASP A 41 16.88 -0.18 19.02
CA ASP A 41 17.82 0.37 20.01
C ASP A 41 17.61 1.86 20.31
N GLN A 42 16.95 2.61 19.42
CA GLN A 42 16.57 4.02 19.63
C GLN A 42 15.26 4.18 20.41
N GLY A 43 14.50 3.10 20.57
CA GLY A 43 13.20 3.13 21.22
C GLY A 43 13.30 3.42 22.71
N GLU A 44 12.36 4.21 23.21
CA GLU A 44 12.19 4.47 24.64
C GLU A 44 10.70 4.58 25.01
N ASN A 45 10.39 4.29 26.26
CA ASN A 45 9.00 4.31 26.77
C ASN A 45 8.39 5.73 26.70
N PHE A 46 7.10 5.79 26.42
CA PHE A 46 6.28 6.99 26.65
C PHE A 46 5.96 7.16 28.15
N ALA A 47 5.42 8.32 28.56
CA ALA A 47 5.25 8.66 29.97
C ALA A 47 4.38 7.64 30.73
N PHE A 48 3.37 7.07 30.07
CA PHE A 48 2.50 6.06 30.68
C PHE A 48 3.26 4.83 31.21
N LEU A 49 4.34 4.42 30.55
CA LEU A 49 5.22 3.32 30.97
C LEU A 49 6.52 3.83 31.62
N GLY A 50 6.50 5.03 32.21
CA GLY A 50 7.60 5.58 33.02
C GLY A 50 8.74 6.21 32.23
N GLY A 51 8.56 6.48 30.93
CA GLY A 51 9.52 7.25 30.14
C GLY A 51 9.11 8.72 30.00
N LYS A 52 9.28 9.28 28.81
CA LYS A 52 8.90 10.66 28.48
C LYS A 52 8.05 10.68 27.22
N ASP A 53 7.07 11.57 27.19
CA ASP A 53 6.27 11.77 25.98
C ASP A 53 7.07 12.47 24.89
N TRP A 54 6.50 12.44 23.69
CA TRP A 54 7.10 13.07 22.53
C TRP A 54 7.22 14.59 22.72
N ASP A 55 8.28 15.16 22.17
CA ASP A 55 8.48 16.60 22.05
C ASP A 55 9.12 16.90 20.69
N ALA A 56 8.77 18.05 20.09
CA ALA A 56 9.25 18.43 18.76
C ALA A 56 10.78 18.48 18.63
N SER A 57 11.52 18.68 19.73
CA SER A 57 13.00 18.64 19.73
C SER A 57 13.58 17.25 19.47
N GLN A 58 12.77 16.19 19.53
CA GLN A 58 13.19 14.81 19.27
C GLN A 58 13.25 14.49 17.76
N VAL A 59 12.59 15.29 16.91
CA VAL A 59 12.59 15.09 15.46
C VAL A 59 13.98 15.41 14.89
N THR A 60 14.54 14.45 14.16
CA THR A 60 15.89 14.55 13.57
C THR A 60 15.87 14.58 12.04
N LEU A 61 14.78 14.11 11.43
CA LEU A 61 14.59 14.15 9.98
C LEU A 61 14.17 15.54 9.50
N PRO A 62 14.46 15.91 8.24
CA PRO A 62 13.93 17.11 7.61
C PRO A 62 12.40 17.10 7.63
N SER A 63 11.78 18.25 7.87
CA SER A 63 10.31 18.34 7.98
C SER A 63 9.60 17.89 6.71
N ASP A 64 10.14 18.18 5.52
CA ASP A 64 9.53 17.74 4.25
C ASP A 64 9.59 16.21 4.04
N VAL A 65 10.54 15.53 4.69
CA VAL A 65 10.61 14.07 4.73
C VAL A 65 9.58 13.51 5.70
N VAL A 66 9.46 14.10 6.90
CA VAL A 66 8.45 13.70 7.90
C VAL A 66 7.04 13.86 7.33
N ASP A 67 6.73 15.03 6.76
CA ASP A 67 5.43 15.30 6.13
C ASP A 67 5.09 14.25 5.05
N ALA A 68 6.09 13.88 4.24
CA ALA A 68 5.90 12.90 3.19
C ALA A 68 5.68 11.48 3.74
N LEU A 69 6.38 11.09 4.80
CA LEU A 69 6.16 9.81 5.48
C LEU A 69 4.79 9.75 6.14
N GLU A 70 4.32 10.84 6.74
CA GLU A 70 2.99 10.90 7.35
C GLU A 70 1.87 10.78 6.31
N VAL A 71 2.00 11.45 5.17
CA VAL A 71 1.06 11.31 4.05
C VAL A 71 1.03 9.87 3.54
N LEU A 72 2.21 9.26 3.34
CA LEU A 72 2.32 7.88 2.90
C LEU A 72 1.71 6.92 3.92
N LEU A 73 2.01 7.10 5.21
CA LEU A 73 1.49 6.26 6.30
C LEU A 73 -0.04 6.31 6.38
N VAL A 74 -0.62 7.51 6.42
CA VAL A 74 -2.09 7.67 6.49
C VAL A 74 -2.77 7.07 5.27
N THR A 75 -2.14 7.16 4.11
CA THR A 75 -2.64 6.55 2.87
C THR A 75 -2.61 5.02 2.94
N LYS A 76 -1.47 4.43 3.35
CA LYS A 76 -1.32 2.97 3.50
C LYS A 76 -2.19 2.40 4.62
N ASP A 77 -2.42 3.13 5.72
CA ASP A 77 -3.32 2.70 6.80
C ASP A 77 -4.81 2.65 6.39
N ASN A 78 -5.20 3.29 5.29
CA ASN A 78 -6.54 3.18 4.73
C ASN A 78 -6.77 1.91 3.90
N LEU A 79 -5.81 0.97 3.90
CA LEU A 79 -5.84 -0.29 3.15
C LEU A 79 -7.15 -1.07 3.28
N ALA A 80 -7.79 -1.05 4.44
CA ALA A 80 -9.07 -1.73 4.65
C ALA A 80 -10.16 -1.27 3.66
N GLY A 81 -10.16 0.00 3.27
CA GLY A 81 -11.04 0.54 2.25
C GLY A 81 -10.77 -0.04 0.87
N TYR A 82 -9.49 -0.04 0.45
CA TYR A 82 -9.07 -0.56 -0.85
C TYR A 82 -9.27 -2.08 -0.96
N HIS A 83 -8.91 -2.84 0.08
CA HIS A 83 -9.12 -4.29 0.13
C HIS A 83 -10.61 -4.64 -0.04
N ARG A 84 -11.51 -3.92 0.66
CA ARG A 84 -12.95 -4.14 0.53
C ARG A 84 -13.41 -3.90 -0.90
N GLU A 85 -13.04 -2.78 -1.52
CA GLU A 85 -13.45 -2.48 -2.90
C GLU A 85 -12.92 -3.51 -3.90
N LEU A 86 -11.67 -3.94 -3.79
CA LEU A 86 -11.12 -4.99 -4.65
C LEU A 86 -11.87 -6.31 -4.50
N VAL A 87 -12.25 -6.69 -3.28
CA VAL A 87 -13.03 -7.90 -3.03
C VAL A 87 -14.47 -7.77 -3.53
N GLU A 88 -15.08 -6.59 -3.48
CA GLU A 88 -16.42 -6.33 -4.01
C GLU A 88 -16.44 -6.36 -5.56
N HIS A 89 -15.40 -5.84 -6.20
CA HIS A 89 -15.25 -5.86 -7.65
C HIS A 89 -14.86 -7.24 -8.19
N PHE A 90 -14.08 -8.01 -7.44
CA PHE A 90 -13.61 -9.33 -7.83
C PHE A 90 -14.14 -10.40 -6.86
N ILE A 91 -13.31 -11.38 -6.53
CA ILE A 91 -13.64 -12.45 -5.59
C ILE A 91 -12.43 -12.76 -4.72
N LEU A 92 -12.67 -13.16 -3.48
CA LEU A 92 -11.62 -13.68 -2.60
C LEU A 92 -11.48 -15.21 -2.72
N GLU A 93 -11.50 -15.71 -3.96
CA GLU A 93 -11.43 -17.14 -4.28
C GLU A 93 -10.40 -17.38 -5.40
N ASN A 94 -9.90 -18.62 -5.50
CA ASN A 94 -8.94 -19.06 -6.51
C ASN A 94 -7.70 -18.14 -6.65
N LYS A 95 -7.31 -17.80 -7.89
CA LYS A 95 -6.12 -16.99 -8.18
C LYS A 95 -6.30 -15.53 -7.78
N TRP A 96 -7.51 -15.00 -7.95
CA TRP A 96 -7.87 -13.67 -7.46
C TRP A 96 -7.70 -13.54 -5.95
N GLY A 97 -8.23 -14.47 -5.17
CA GLY A 97 -8.07 -14.47 -3.72
C GLY A 97 -6.61 -14.57 -3.28
N ARG A 98 -5.79 -15.36 -3.99
CA ARG A 98 -4.34 -15.45 -3.71
C ARG A 98 -3.61 -14.15 -4.01
N TRP A 99 -3.91 -13.50 -5.14
CA TRP A 99 -3.32 -12.21 -5.47
C TRP A 99 -3.75 -11.12 -4.50
N LEU A 100 -5.06 -10.92 -4.31
CA LEU A 100 -5.58 -9.87 -3.43
C LEU A 100 -5.11 -10.05 -1.99
N GLY A 101 -5.07 -11.28 -1.49
CA GLY A 101 -4.52 -11.57 -0.16
C GLY A 101 -3.03 -11.25 -0.06
N ARG A 102 -2.24 -11.58 -1.10
CA ARG A 102 -0.80 -11.29 -1.15
C ARG A 102 -0.52 -9.79 -1.21
N TRP A 103 -1.16 -9.08 -2.15
CA TRP A 103 -1.07 -7.63 -2.30
C TRP A 103 -1.44 -6.92 -1.00
N THR A 104 -2.56 -7.30 -0.37
CA THR A 104 -3.00 -6.71 0.90
C THR A 104 -1.97 -6.95 2.02
N ALA A 105 -1.37 -8.13 2.09
CA ALA A 105 -0.38 -8.43 3.11
C ALA A 105 0.90 -7.58 2.96
N GLU A 106 1.35 -7.35 1.72
CA GLU A 106 2.50 -6.49 1.43
C GLU A 106 2.19 -5.02 1.68
N GLU A 107 1.04 -4.52 1.22
CA GLU A 107 0.59 -3.15 1.50
C GLU A 107 0.48 -2.87 3.02
N ASN A 108 -0.02 -3.84 3.78
CA ASN A 108 -0.08 -3.72 5.23
C ASN A 108 1.32 -3.68 5.85
N LEU A 109 2.29 -4.39 5.28
CA LEU A 109 3.68 -4.35 5.73
C LEU A 109 4.28 -2.95 5.56
N HIS A 110 3.93 -2.24 4.48
CA HIS A 110 4.37 -0.86 4.24
C HIS A 110 3.93 0.06 5.39
N ALA A 111 2.65 0.00 5.77
CA ALA A 111 2.10 0.79 6.87
C ALA A 111 2.79 0.46 8.21
N ILE A 112 2.95 -0.83 8.53
CA ILE A 112 3.63 -1.28 9.75
C ILE A 112 5.05 -0.73 9.81
N ALA A 113 5.84 -0.91 8.75
CA ALA A 113 7.25 -0.52 8.73
C ALA A 113 7.42 1.00 8.93
N ILE A 114 6.61 1.82 8.24
CA ILE A 114 6.66 3.28 8.38
C ILE A 114 6.23 3.70 9.80
N ARG A 115 5.13 3.15 10.31
CA ARG A 115 4.62 3.46 11.65
C ARG A 115 5.63 3.11 12.74
N GLU A 116 6.16 1.89 12.71
CA GLU A 116 7.16 1.44 13.68
C GLU A 116 8.43 2.29 13.62
N TYR A 117 8.94 2.59 12.42
CA TYR A 117 10.09 3.46 12.25
C TYR A 117 9.84 4.84 12.88
N LEU A 118 8.72 5.50 12.56
CA LEU A 118 8.40 6.84 13.06
C LEU A 118 8.19 6.87 14.57
N VAL A 119 7.52 5.87 15.15
CA VAL A 119 7.30 5.76 16.60
C VAL A 119 8.60 5.49 17.35
N VAL A 120 9.41 4.53 16.88
CA VAL A 120 10.67 4.16 17.55
C VAL A 120 11.68 5.30 17.48
N THR A 121 11.77 6.00 16.35
CA THR A 121 12.72 7.11 16.16
C THR A 121 12.20 8.46 16.63
N ARG A 122 10.92 8.54 17.02
CA ARG A 122 10.24 9.76 17.50
C ARG A 122 10.28 10.94 16.52
N ASN A 123 10.27 10.64 15.23
CA ASN A 123 10.33 11.65 14.16
C ASN A 123 8.97 12.31 13.85
N PHE A 124 7.90 11.98 14.58
CA PHE A 124 6.58 12.58 14.46
C PHE A 124 5.86 12.56 15.82
N ASP A 125 4.77 13.32 15.96
CA ASP A 125 3.86 13.19 17.10
C ASP A 125 2.96 11.96 16.88
N PRO A 126 3.17 10.86 17.62
CA PRO A 126 2.39 9.65 17.42
C PRO A 126 0.92 9.86 17.75
N ALA A 127 0.57 10.71 18.72
CA ALA A 127 -0.84 10.93 19.11
C ALA A 127 -1.60 11.67 18.01
N ALA A 128 -1.00 12.75 17.47
CA ALA A 128 -1.61 13.51 16.38
C ALA A 128 -1.80 12.64 15.13
N ASN A 129 -0.83 11.78 14.80
CA ASN A 129 -0.95 10.89 13.65
C ASN A 129 -2.05 9.84 13.84
N GLU A 130 -2.23 9.30 15.05
CA GLU A 130 -3.33 8.38 15.34
C GLU A 130 -4.70 9.05 15.14
N ASP A 131 -4.86 10.29 15.57
CA ASP A 131 -6.10 11.06 15.36
C ASP A 131 -6.39 11.27 13.87
N VAL A 132 -5.37 11.65 13.07
CA VAL A 132 -5.49 11.84 11.62
C VAL A 132 -5.82 10.52 10.92
N ARG A 133 -5.13 9.42 11.27
CA ARG A 133 -5.40 8.09 10.72
C ARG A 133 -6.84 7.67 10.96
N VAL A 134 -7.31 7.75 12.21
CA VAL A 134 -8.68 7.36 12.56
C VAL A 134 -9.68 8.22 11.78
N ALA A 135 -9.47 9.53 11.73
CA ALA A 135 -10.34 10.43 10.95
C ALA A 135 -10.34 10.09 9.45
N HIS A 136 -9.19 9.72 8.89
CA HIS A 136 -9.07 9.35 7.47
C HIS A 136 -9.78 8.02 7.17
N VAL A 137 -9.51 6.97 7.94
CA VAL A 137 -10.16 5.65 7.79
C VAL A 137 -11.67 5.75 7.97
N MET A 138 -12.15 6.55 8.92
CA MET A 138 -13.58 6.75 9.15
C MET A 138 -14.30 7.47 8.00
N ARG A 139 -13.60 8.29 7.20
CA ARG A 139 -14.17 8.87 5.97
C ARG A 139 -14.34 7.83 4.87
N GLY A 140 -13.58 6.74 4.95
CA GLY A 140 -13.60 5.64 4.00
C GLY A 140 -12.96 6.00 2.66
N TYR A 141 -13.08 5.07 1.73
CA TYR A 141 -12.64 5.21 0.34
C TYR A 141 -13.87 5.29 -0.57
N ARG A 142 -13.89 6.23 -1.51
CA ARG A 142 -15.00 6.48 -2.45
C ARG A 142 -14.73 5.82 -3.81
N GLY A 143 -14.58 4.50 -3.82
CA GLY A 143 -14.44 3.67 -5.03
C GLY A 143 -15.72 2.95 -5.44
N ASP A 144 -16.81 3.13 -4.70
CA ASP A 144 -18.10 2.43 -4.84
C ASP A 144 -18.83 2.67 -6.17
N ASN A 145 -18.32 3.57 -7.00
CA ASN A 145 -18.90 3.93 -8.29
C ASN A 145 -18.08 3.45 -9.49
N PHE A 146 -16.95 2.78 -9.28
CA PHE A 146 -16.15 2.24 -10.37
C PHE A 146 -16.71 0.92 -10.88
N THR A 147 -16.49 0.66 -12.16
CA THR A 147 -16.60 -0.66 -12.76
C THR A 147 -15.32 -1.46 -12.49
N GLN A 148 -15.31 -2.76 -12.77
CA GLN A 148 -14.08 -3.58 -12.63
C GLN A 148 -12.90 -3.06 -13.47
N ILE A 149 -13.17 -2.56 -14.69
CA ILE A 149 -12.11 -2.02 -15.55
C ILE A 149 -11.61 -0.68 -15.00
N GLU A 150 -12.49 0.22 -14.58
CA GLU A 150 -12.09 1.48 -13.93
C GLU A 150 -11.30 1.23 -12.66
N THR A 151 -11.66 0.22 -11.85
CA THR A 151 -10.90 -0.19 -10.66
C THR A 151 -9.50 -0.70 -11.02
N LEU A 152 -9.34 -1.51 -12.07
CA LEU A 152 -8.01 -1.96 -12.51
C LEU A 152 -7.14 -0.81 -13.04
N VAL A 153 -7.74 0.10 -13.81
CA VAL A 153 -7.06 1.31 -14.32
C VAL A 153 -6.65 2.22 -13.16
N PHE A 154 -7.56 2.46 -12.20
CA PHE A 154 -7.27 3.20 -10.99
C PHE A 154 -6.09 2.58 -10.24
N MET A 155 -6.11 1.26 -10.01
CA MET A 155 -5.02 0.58 -9.30
C MET A 155 -3.68 0.69 -10.04
N ALA A 156 -3.65 0.48 -11.36
CA ALA A 156 -2.40 0.63 -12.13
C ALA A 156 -1.81 2.05 -12.00
N LEU A 157 -2.64 3.09 -12.08
CA LEU A 157 -2.21 4.48 -11.89
C LEU A 157 -1.83 4.78 -10.43
N TYR A 158 -2.58 4.22 -9.48
CA TYR A 158 -2.37 4.40 -8.06
C TYR A 158 -1.02 3.81 -7.62
N GLU A 159 -0.71 2.58 -8.00
CA GLU A 159 0.59 1.97 -7.69
C GLU A 159 1.73 2.70 -8.40
N ARG A 160 1.53 3.15 -9.65
CA ARG A 160 2.53 3.96 -10.35
C ARG A 160 2.82 5.26 -9.61
N ALA A 161 1.78 5.92 -9.11
CA ALA A 161 1.92 7.15 -8.35
C ALA A 161 2.72 6.91 -7.06
N HIS A 162 2.46 5.81 -6.35
CA HIS A 162 3.21 5.44 -5.15
C HIS A 162 4.66 5.06 -5.45
N ALA A 163 4.92 4.27 -6.49
CA ALA A 163 6.28 3.97 -6.93
C ALA A 163 7.09 5.25 -7.16
N VAL A 164 6.53 6.22 -7.89
CA VAL A 164 7.19 7.52 -8.13
C VAL A 164 7.34 8.32 -6.84
N TYR A 165 6.29 8.38 -6.00
CA TYR A 165 6.31 9.10 -4.73
C TYR A 165 7.42 8.59 -3.82
N VAL A 166 7.48 7.27 -3.62
CA VAL A 166 8.43 6.62 -2.71
C VAL A 166 9.85 6.71 -3.26
N ARG A 167 10.08 6.54 -4.56
CA ARG A 167 11.40 6.76 -5.18
C ARG A 167 11.90 8.19 -5.01
N ASN A 168 11.02 9.18 -5.17
CA ASN A 168 11.38 10.58 -4.97
C ASN A 168 11.70 10.87 -3.50
N LEU A 169 10.98 10.26 -2.57
CA LEU A 169 11.26 10.37 -1.14
C LEU A 169 12.59 9.67 -0.78
N GLU A 170 12.81 8.45 -1.26
CA GLU A 170 14.06 7.70 -1.11
C GLU A 170 15.29 8.50 -1.58
N ALA A 171 15.16 9.23 -2.69
CA ALA A 171 16.22 10.06 -3.24
C ALA A 171 16.59 11.25 -2.32
N LYS A 172 15.64 11.75 -1.53
CA LYS A 172 15.87 12.84 -0.56
C LYS A 172 16.44 12.36 0.77
N VAL A 173 16.23 11.09 1.13
CA VAL A 173 16.66 10.55 2.42
C VAL A 173 18.14 10.14 2.38
N THR A 174 18.88 10.59 3.39
CA THR A 174 20.28 10.23 3.64
C THR A 174 20.46 9.23 4.78
N GLU A 175 19.50 9.15 5.72
CA GLU A 175 19.52 8.18 6.80
C GLU A 175 19.40 6.75 6.23
N PRO A 176 20.40 5.88 6.44
CA PRO A 176 20.52 4.62 5.70
C PRO A 176 19.38 3.64 5.95
N ILE A 177 18.82 3.57 7.17
CA ILE A 177 17.75 2.63 7.50
C ILE A 177 16.46 3.02 6.79
N LEU A 178 16.05 4.28 6.91
CA LEU A 178 14.88 4.82 6.21
C LEU A 178 15.04 4.75 4.70
N LYS A 179 16.23 5.05 4.17
CA LYS A 179 16.50 4.91 2.74
C LYS A 179 16.31 3.46 2.27
N GLY A 180 16.83 2.50 3.05
CA GLY A 180 16.63 1.07 2.78
C GLY A 180 15.16 0.66 2.82
N LEU A 181 14.41 1.13 3.83
CA LEU A 181 12.97 0.88 3.99
C LEU A 181 12.19 1.39 2.78
N LEU A 182 12.41 2.65 2.39
CA LEU A 182 11.74 3.26 1.24
C LEU A 182 12.10 2.54 -0.07
N GLY A 183 13.35 2.10 -0.21
CA GLY A 183 13.78 1.31 -1.36
C GLY A 183 13.07 -0.04 -1.47
N ARG A 184 12.70 -0.67 -0.34
CA ARG A 184 11.90 -1.89 -0.32
C ARG A 184 10.45 -1.64 -0.71
N ILE A 185 9.83 -0.64 -0.08
CA ILE A 185 8.45 -0.24 -0.40
C ILE A 185 8.35 0.10 -1.89
N ALA A 186 9.23 0.95 -2.43
CA ALA A 186 9.21 1.33 -3.84
C ALA A 186 9.33 0.13 -4.79
N ALA A 187 10.14 -0.87 -4.45
CA ALA A 187 10.26 -2.08 -5.26
C ALA A 187 8.98 -2.93 -5.26
N ASP A 188 8.24 -2.95 -4.15
CA ASP A 188 6.93 -3.61 -4.09
C ASP A 188 5.87 -2.81 -4.88
N GLU A 189 5.81 -1.47 -4.75
CA GLU A 189 4.91 -0.62 -5.55
C GLU A 189 5.13 -0.84 -7.06
N GLU A 190 6.39 -0.92 -7.50
CA GLU A 190 6.75 -1.18 -8.92
C GLU A 190 6.24 -2.54 -9.40
N ARG A 191 6.28 -3.58 -8.56
CA ARG A 191 5.81 -4.91 -8.90
C ARG A 191 4.28 -5.00 -8.84
N HIS A 192 3.64 -4.28 -7.93
CA HIS A 192 2.18 -4.13 -7.89
C HIS A 192 1.67 -3.40 -9.13
N GLU A 193 2.34 -2.31 -9.52
CA GLU A 193 2.04 -1.57 -10.74
C GLU A 193 2.11 -2.46 -11.97
N GLU A 194 3.20 -3.23 -12.13
CA GLU A 194 3.34 -4.18 -13.23
C GLU A 194 2.19 -5.22 -13.25
N PHE A 195 1.77 -5.70 -12.09
CA PHE A 195 0.66 -6.65 -12.00
C PHE A 195 -0.64 -6.04 -12.53
N PHE A 196 -1.05 -4.86 -12.03
CA PHE A 196 -2.28 -4.21 -12.47
C PHE A 196 -2.18 -3.70 -13.92
N HIS A 197 -1.01 -3.21 -14.34
CA HIS A 197 -0.73 -2.83 -15.72
C HIS A 197 -1.02 -3.98 -16.69
N ASN A 198 -0.54 -5.19 -16.38
CA ASN A 198 -0.76 -6.35 -17.25
C ASN A 198 -2.24 -6.76 -17.34
N LEU A 199 -3.03 -6.55 -16.29
CA LEU A 199 -4.49 -6.75 -16.34
C LEU A 199 -5.17 -5.69 -17.22
N VAL A 200 -4.76 -4.43 -17.10
CA VAL A 200 -5.25 -3.33 -17.96
C VAL A 200 -4.85 -3.56 -19.41
N ALA A 201 -3.65 -4.06 -19.69
CA ALA A 201 -3.18 -4.40 -21.03
C ALA A 201 -4.07 -5.46 -21.69
N HIS A 202 -4.41 -6.54 -20.96
CA HIS A 202 -5.39 -7.53 -21.42
C HIS A 202 -6.76 -6.87 -21.70
N CYS A 203 -7.25 -6.03 -20.80
CA CYS A 203 -8.51 -5.31 -21.01
C CYS A 203 -8.44 -4.33 -22.21
N MET A 204 -7.28 -3.78 -22.55
CA MET A 204 -7.09 -2.91 -23.72
C MET A 204 -7.21 -3.69 -25.04
N GLU A 205 -6.81 -4.97 -25.04
CA GLU A 205 -6.92 -5.86 -26.19
C GLU A 205 -8.34 -6.39 -26.39
N HIS A 206 -9.02 -6.74 -25.29
CA HIS A 206 -10.31 -7.45 -25.32
C HIS A 206 -11.54 -6.58 -25.05
N HIS A 207 -11.39 -5.50 -24.29
CA HIS A 207 -12.46 -4.58 -23.87
C HIS A 207 -12.13 -3.12 -24.23
N ARG A 208 -11.50 -2.92 -25.39
CA ARG A 208 -10.82 -1.69 -25.82
C ARG A 208 -11.59 -0.39 -25.55
N GLU A 209 -12.85 -0.29 -25.98
CA GLU A 209 -13.62 0.96 -25.84
C GLU A 209 -13.87 1.32 -24.37
N SER A 210 -14.23 0.34 -23.54
CA SER A 210 -14.44 0.53 -22.10
C SER A 210 -13.14 0.87 -21.40
N THR A 211 -12.05 0.20 -21.76
CA THR A 211 -10.71 0.46 -21.18
C THR A 211 -10.19 1.84 -21.58
N ILE A 212 -10.40 2.29 -22.83
CA ILE A 212 -10.04 3.66 -23.25
C ILE A 212 -10.88 4.70 -22.51
N ALA A 213 -12.17 4.45 -22.29
CA ALA A 213 -13.03 5.39 -21.56
C ALA A 213 -12.66 5.49 -20.07
N ALA A 214 -12.11 4.43 -19.49
CA ALA A 214 -11.67 4.38 -18.09
C ALA A 214 -10.32 5.08 -17.85
N ILE A 215 -9.47 5.22 -18.87
CA ILE A 215 -8.15 5.90 -18.82
C ILE A 215 -8.32 7.41 -19.04
#